data_AF-A0AAU2GN44-F1
#
_entry.id   AF-A0AAU2GN44-F1
#
_cell.length_a   1.000
_cell.length_b   1.000
_cell.length_c   1.000
_cell.angle_alpha   90.00
_cell.angle_beta   90.00
_cell.angle_gamma   90.00
#
_symmetry.space_group_name_H-M   'P 1'
#
loop_
_entity.id
_entity.type
_entity.pdbx_description
1 polymer ?
#
loop_
_entity_poly.entity_id
_entity_poly.type
_entity_poly.pdbx_seq_one_letter_code
_entity_poly.pdbx_strand_id
1 'polypeptide(L)'
;MDKAWEQEFAGRDRMPQRRDRTPADRPPADRVPADRLPAARAEHSAGVTQIHEPGALPVDPGVPAREGCWELLPGDVRAKTLEKAGRSLVWWARVYDDGAPFAVVFGDRGLCRVQPVYRNGRAEEHRGERARVEPGSLLSRSFDGRPAQAGGGAAAPGRPGAPVERLVLDPPQAQGVLGHFPLDVQDFLQRPFLADRRTVTAEWYYEETVEPSHTGLFVLLCLSTDRHVTAVEARRTLDRGATPDRARWQHITCHQARLTPR
;
A
#
# COMPACT_ATOMS: atom_id res chain seq x y z
N MET A 1 7.43 33.32 1.66
CA MET A 1 8.16 32.10 1.22
C MET A 1 7.21 30.93 0.97
N ASP A 2 5.90 31.16 0.75
CA ASP A 2 4.89 30.09 0.68
C ASP A 2 4.58 29.53 -0.72
N LYS A 3 4.97 30.23 -1.79
CA LYS A 3 4.59 29.83 -3.16
C LYS A 3 5.44 28.70 -3.78
N ALA A 4 6.60 28.37 -3.22
CA ALA A 4 7.43 27.28 -3.73
C ALA A 4 6.85 25.90 -3.38
N TRP A 5 6.18 25.78 -2.23
CA TRP A 5 5.61 24.54 -1.73
C TRP A 5 4.25 24.19 -2.37
N GLU A 6 3.40 25.18 -2.69
CA GLU A 6 2.13 24.90 -3.36
C GLU A 6 2.32 24.41 -4.80
N GLN A 7 3.37 24.84 -5.51
CA GLN A 7 3.68 24.32 -6.86
C GLN A 7 4.26 22.90 -6.86
N GLU A 8 4.76 22.42 -5.72
CA GLU A 8 5.31 21.06 -5.60
C GLU A 8 4.23 20.02 -5.22
N PHE A 9 3.15 20.48 -4.57
CA PHE A 9 1.95 19.71 -4.26
C PHE A 9 0.81 19.89 -5.30
N ALA A 10 0.88 20.92 -6.17
CA ALA A 10 -0.07 21.18 -7.25
C ALA A 10 0.67 21.35 -8.58
N GLY A 11 0.88 20.23 -9.29
CA GLY A 11 1.16 20.21 -10.72
C GLY A 11 2.50 20.76 -11.18
N ARG A 12 3.44 19.84 -11.46
CA ARG A 12 4.31 19.94 -12.64
C ARG A 12 4.65 18.55 -13.16
N ASP A 13 3.98 18.20 -14.25
CA ASP A 13 4.50 17.36 -15.31
C ASP A 13 5.97 17.72 -15.58
N ARG A 14 6.86 16.77 -15.30
CA ARG A 14 8.11 16.54 -16.03
C ARG A 14 8.69 15.21 -15.56
N MET A 15 8.29 14.16 -16.27
CA MET A 15 9.08 12.95 -16.42
C MET A 15 10.56 13.32 -16.66
N PRO A 16 11.53 12.76 -15.92
CA PRO A 16 12.87 12.66 -16.46
C PRO A 16 12.86 11.60 -17.56
N GLN A 17 12.66 12.06 -18.80
CA GLN A 17 12.95 11.27 -19.99
C GLN A 17 14.44 10.93 -20.02
N ARG A 18 14.78 9.64 -20.01
CA ARG A 18 16.04 9.17 -20.57
C ARG A 18 15.79 8.83 -22.04
N ARG A 19 16.44 9.61 -22.91
CA ARG A 19 16.48 9.43 -24.37
C ARG A 19 17.23 8.14 -24.72
N ASP A 20 16.66 7.34 -25.62
CA ASP A 20 17.19 7.17 -26.98
C ASP A 20 16.30 6.24 -27.82
N ARG A 21 15.65 6.80 -28.85
CA ARG A 21 15.45 6.22 -30.19
C ARG A 21 14.68 7.23 -31.07
N THR A 22 15.35 7.70 -32.11
CA THR A 22 14.86 8.57 -33.19
C THR A 22 14.06 7.75 -34.25
N PRO A 23 13.37 8.40 -35.24
CA PRO A 23 11.98 8.09 -35.58
C PRO A 23 11.81 7.52 -37.00
N ALA A 24 10.64 6.96 -37.29
CA ALA A 24 10.13 6.87 -38.66
C ALA A 24 8.59 6.85 -38.72
N ASP A 25 8.08 7.79 -39.49
CA ASP A 25 6.87 7.80 -40.34
C ASP A 25 5.45 7.59 -39.78
N ARG A 26 4.69 8.68 -39.94
CA ARG A 26 3.22 8.78 -40.00
C ARG A 26 2.86 9.12 -41.46
N PRO A 27 1.69 8.73 -41.98
CA PRO A 27 0.62 9.74 -42.21
C PRO A 27 -0.81 9.12 -42.03
N PRO A 28 -1.94 9.75 -42.47
CA PRO A 28 -2.77 10.56 -41.57
C PRO A 28 -4.27 10.18 -41.51
N ALA A 29 -4.92 10.75 -40.47
CA ALA A 29 -6.32 11.22 -40.31
C ALA A 29 -7.52 10.37 -40.78
N ASP A 30 -8.51 10.19 -39.88
CA ASP A 30 -9.85 10.75 -40.15
C ASP A 30 -10.74 10.94 -38.90
N ARG A 31 -11.72 11.83 -39.03
CA ARG A 31 -12.60 12.44 -38.01
C ARG A 31 -13.90 11.65 -37.73
N VAL A 32 -14.27 11.60 -36.42
CA VAL A 32 -15.57 11.57 -35.68
C VAL A 32 -16.90 11.13 -36.38
N PRO A 33 -17.88 10.50 -35.68
CA PRO A 33 -18.70 11.19 -34.66
C PRO A 33 -19.10 10.40 -33.40
N ALA A 34 -19.54 11.16 -32.40
CA ALA A 34 -20.11 10.74 -31.12
C ALA A 34 -21.42 9.95 -31.25
N ASP A 35 -21.63 8.94 -30.39
CA ASP A 35 -22.86 8.86 -29.61
C ASP A 35 -22.81 7.78 -28.50
N ARG A 36 -23.55 8.05 -27.42
CA ARG A 36 -24.05 7.15 -26.36
C ARG A 36 -23.08 6.60 -25.29
N LEU A 37 -23.07 7.32 -24.17
CA LEU A 37 -22.91 6.77 -22.83
C LEU A 37 -24.05 5.78 -22.49
N PRO A 38 -23.74 4.63 -21.87
CA PRO A 38 -24.63 4.03 -20.89
C PRO A 38 -24.13 4.29 -19.47
N ALA A 39 -25.11 4.47 -18.59
CA ALA A 39 -24.99 4.74 -17.18
C ALA A 39 -24.09 3.74 -16.43
N ALA A 40 -23.43 4.29 -15.41
CA ALA A 40 -22.66 3.58 -14.40
C ALA A 40 -23.43 2.39 -13.82
N ARG A 41 -22.89 1.20 -14.05
CA ARG A 41 -23.00 0.08 -13.11
C ARG A 41 -21.57 -0.25 -12.74
N ALA A 42 -21.19 -0.01 -11.49
CA ALA A 42 -19.96 -0.58 -10.96
C ALA A 42 -20.11 -2.09 -11.10
N GLU A 43 -19.44 -2.67 -12.08
CA GLU A 43 -19.31 -4.11 -12.24
C GLU A 43 -18.49 -4.57 -11.04
N HIS A 44 -19.17 -4.95 -9.97
CA HIS A 44 -18.57 -5.77 -8.94
C HIS A 44 -18.12 -7.04 -9.63
N SER A 45 -16.81 -7.26 -9.73
CA SER A 45 -16.35 -8.52 -10.27
C SER A 45 -16.91 -9.66 -9.42
N ALA A 46 -17.52 -10.63 -10.11
CA ALA A 46 -17.97 -11.88 -9.52
C ALA A 46 -16.81 -12.89 -9.36
N GLY A 47 -15.58 -12.48 -9.72
CA GLY A 47 -14.37 -13.28 -9.57
C GLY A 47 -13.94 -13.45 -8.12
N VAL A 48 -13.10 -14.47 -7.91
CA VAL A 48 -12.50 -14.76 -6.60
C VAL A 48 -11.14 -14.11 -6.56
N THR A 49 -10.84 -13.41 -5.48
CA THR A 49 -9.53 -12.81 -5.24
C THR A 49 -8.45 -13.89 -5.19
N GLN A 50 -7.34 -13.70 -5.89
CA GLN A 50 -6.16 -14.56 -5.72
C GLN A 50 -5.71 -14.56 -4.25
N ILE A 51 -5.53 -15.75 -3.69
CA ILE A 51 -4.87 -15.97 -2.41
C ILE A 51 -3.36 -16.07 -2.64
N HIS A 52 -2.59 -15.37 -1.81
CA HIS A 52 -1.13 -15.37 -1.88
C HIS A 52 -0.55 -16.23 -0.76
N GLU A 53 0.56 -16.89 -1.06
CA GLU A 53 1.33 -17.65 -0.07
C GLU A 53 2.29 -16.72 0.68
N PRO A 54 2.52 -16.94 1.99
CA PRO A 54 3.49 -16.17 2.76
C PRO A 54 4.90 -16.23 2.16
N GLY A 55 5.51 -15.05 1.94
CA GLY A 55 6.90 -14.92 1.51
C GLY A 55 7.88 -14.74 2.67
N ALA A 56 9.16 -14.52 2.36
CA ALA A 56 10.16 -14.17 3.38
C ALA A 56 9.96 -12.73 3.89
N LEU A 57 10.16 -12.51 5.20
CA LEU A 57 10.17 -11.20 5.85
C LEU A 57 11.52 -11.00 6.58
N PRO A 58 12.62 -10.74 5.84
CA PRO A 58 13.94 -10.60 6.45
C PRO A 58 14.03 -9.34 7.32
N VAL A 59 14.52 -9.45 8.55
CA VAL A 59 14.74 -8.31 9.44
C VAL A 59 16.24 -8.03 9.53
N ASP A 60 16.63 -6.78 9.32
CA ASP A 60 17.99 -6.31 9.57
C ASP A 60 18.04 -5.63 10.95
N PRO A 61 18.74 -6.19 11.95
CA PRO A 61 18.85 -5.60 13.28
C PRO A 61 19.64 -4.28 13.30
N GLY A 62 20.36 -3.94 12.21
CA GLY A 62 21.09 -2.68 12.07
C GLY A 62 20.21 -1.48 11.67
N VAL A 63 18.97 -1.70 11.24
CA VAL A 63 18.06 -0.64 10.78
C VAL A 63 17.24 -0.13 11.97
N PRO A 64 17.13 1.20 12.18
CA PRO A 64 16.29 1.76 13.24
C PRO A 64 14.82 1.35 13.08
N ALA A 65 14.12 1.19 14.22
CA ALA A 65 12.66 1.05 14.23
C ALA A 65 11.97 2.26 13.57
N ARG A 66 10.70 2.11 13.19
CA ARG A 66 9.98 3.15 12.41
C ARG A 66 9.94 4.50 13.14
N GLU A 67 9.85 4.51 14.47
CA GLU A 67 9.86 5.73 15.27
C GLU A 67 11.21 6.45 15.12
N GLY A 68 12.32 5.71 15.17
CA GLY A 68 13.65 6.25 14.94
C GLY A 68 13.82 6.79 13.52
N CYS A 69 13.34 6.05 12.52
CA CYS A 69 13.36 6.50 11.13
C CYS A 69 12.51 7.76 10.90
N TRP A 70 11.37 7.88 11.59
CA TRP A 70 10.51 9.05 11.53
C TRP A 70 11.21 10.28 12.09
N GLU A 71 11.93 10.17 13.20
CA GLU A 71 12.65 11.29 13.81
C GLU A 71 13.77 11.86 12.92
N LEU A 72 14.28 11.10 11.95
CA LEU A 72 15.25 11.57 10.96
C LEU A 72 14.64 12.56 9.95
N LEU A 73 13.32 12.58 9.80
CA LEU A 73 12.64 13.57 8.95
C LEU A 73 12.67 14.96 9.59
N PRO A 74 12.90 16.03 8.80
CA PRO A 74 12.76 17.40 9.27
C PRO A 74 11.40 17.64 9.94
N GLY A 75 11.40 18.39 11.05
CA GLY A 75 10.21 18.56 11.88
C GLY A 75 9.03 19.23 11.15
N ASP A 76 9.32 20.15 10.24
CA ASP A 76 8.33 20.79 9.36
C ASP A 76 7.71 19.80 8.37
N VAL A 77 8.52 18.93 7.76
CA VAL A 77 8.05 17.85 6.88
C VAL A 77 7.12 16.90 7.63
N ARG A 78 7.49 16.50 8.85
CA ARG A 78 6.65 15.66 9.72
C ARG A 78 5.32 16.34 10.06
N ALA A 79 5.38 17.57 10.56
CA ALA A 79 4.20 18.34 10.93
C ALA A 79 3.25 18.51 9.73
N LYS A 80 3.79 18.83 8.56
CA LYS A 80 3.00 18.98 7.34
C LYS A 80 2.36 17.68 6.89
N THR A 81 3.11 16.58 6.96
CA THR A 81 2.61 15.24 6.60
C THR A 81 1.43 14.86 7.48
N LEU A 82 1.53 15.06 8.80
CA LEU A 82 0.45 14.79 9.75
C LEU A 82 -0.76 15.72 9.54
N GLU A 83 -0.54 17.02 9.32
CA GLU A 83 -1.60 17.99 9.00
C GLU A 83 -2.42 17.53 7.77
N LYS A 84 -1.71 17.05 6.73
CA LYS A 84 -2.30 16.64 5.46
C LYS A 84 -2.99 15.28 5.52
N ALA A 85 -2.48 14.34 6.31
CA ALA A 85 -3.09 13.04 6.53
C ALA A 85 -4.34 13.12 7.43
N GLY A 86 -4.37 14.08 8.36
CA GLY A 86 -5.43 14.18 9.36
C GLY A 86 -5.17 13.24 10.53
N ARG A 87 -6.22 12.58 11.04
CA ARG A 87 -6.05 11.56 12.08
C ARG A 87 -5.35 10.36 11.47
N SER A 88 -4.13 10.09 11.90
CA SER A 88 -3.34 8.93 11.46
C SER A 88 -4.06 7.62 11.82
N LEU A 89 -4.21 6.74 10.83
CA LEU A 89 -4.78 5.40 10.98
C LEU A 89 -3.65 4.36 10.95
N VAL A 90 -2.76 4.48 9.96
CA VAL A 90 -1.59 3.62 9.79
C VAL A 90 -0.41 4.48 9.34
N TRP A 91 0.77 4.23 9.90
CA TRP A 91 1.99 4.92 9.48
C TRP A 91 3.24 4.09 9.73
N TRP A 92 4.26 4.36 8.93
CA TRP A 92 5.62 3.88 9.16
C TRP A 92 6.64 4.79 8.51
N ALA A 93 7.88 4.62 8.93
CA ALA A 93 9.05 5.18 8.28
C ALA A 93 10.13 4.12 8.20
N ARG A 94 11.02 4.27 7.21
CA ARG A 94 12.25 3.49 7.06
C ARG A 94 13.36 4.40 6.56
N VAL A 95 14.58 3.91 6.58
CA VAL A 95 15.69 4.50 5.83
C VAL A 95 16.02 3.62 4.64
N TYR A 96 16.45 4.24 3.55
CA TYR A 96 17.13 3.53 2.47
C TYR A 96 18.57 3.19 2.87
N ASP A 97 19.26 2.41 2.06
CA ASP A 97 20.64 1.95 2.31
C ASP A 97 21.65 3.10 2.48
N ASP A 98 21.34 4.28 1.92
CA ASP A 98 22.14 5.50 2.05
C ASP A 98 21.79 6.35 3.28
N GLY A 99 20.86 5.87 4.12
CA GLY A 99 20.36 6.55 5.31
C GLY A 99 19.23 7.54 5.06
N ALA A 100 18.80 7.75 3.81
CA ALA A 100 17.75 8.72 3.51
C ALA A 100 16.37 8.24 4.01
N PRO A 101 15.63 9.06 4.79
CA PRO A 101 14.37 8.64 5.37
C PRO A 101 13.22 8.69 4.36
N PHE A 102 12.33 7.69 4.47
CA PHE A 102 11.07 7.57 3.75
C PHE A 102 9.95 7.37 4.76
N ALA A 103 8.77 7.93 4.52
CA ALA A 103 7.62 7.67 5.36
C ALA A 103 6.30 7.62 4.59
N VAL A 104 5.36 6.88 5.15
CA VAL A 104 3.97 6.85 4.70
C VAL A 104 3.07 7.07 5.90
N VAL A 105 2.07 7.93 5.71
CA VAL A 105 1.00 8.16 6.67
C VAL A 105 -0.32 8.05 5.93
N PHE A 106 -1.13 7.05 6.29
CA PHE A 106 -2.51 6.98 5.88
C PHE A 106 -3.40 7.47 7.00
N GLY A 107 -4.11 8.56 6.76
CA GLY A 107 -5.09 9.13 7.68
C GLY A 107 -6.45 9.33 7.05
N ASP A 108 -7.39 9.81 7.85
CA ASP A 108 -8.78 10.03 7.45
C ASP A 108 -8.97 11.11 6.37
N ARG A 109 -7.97 11.96 6.11
CA ARG A 109 -8.00 12.99 5.05
C ARG A 109 -7.13 12.65 3.85
N GLY A 110 -6.22 11.69 3.95
CA GLY A 110 -5.31 11.41 2.84
C GLY A 110 -4.26 10.34 3.12
N LEU A 111 -3.78 9.76 2.02
CA LEU A 111 -2.57 8.96 1.96
C LEU A 111 -1.40 9.89 1.60
N CYS A 112 -0.49 10.09 2.55
CA CYS A 112 0.68 10.94 2.39
C CYS A 112 1.95 10.08 2.30
N ARG A 113 2.86 10.43 1.40
CA ARG A 113 4.18 9.82 1.25
C ARG A 113 5.24 10.90 1.32
N VAL A 114 6.34 10.61 1.99
CA VAL A 114 7.53 11.45 2.02
C VAL A 114 8.68 10.64 1.45
N GLN A 115 9.28 11.14 0.38
CA GLN A 115 10.38 10.50 -0.32
C GLN A 115 11.59 11.43 -0.38
N PRO A 116 12.82 10.91 -0.26
CA PRO A 116 14.01 11.69 -0.51
C PRO A 116 14.12 12.01 -2.00
N VAL A 117 14.59 13.23 -2.29
CA VAL A 117 14.89 13.70 -3.63
C VAL A 117 16.41 13.66 -3.82
N TYR A 118 16.84 12.85 -4.78
CA TYR A 118 18.24 12.64 -5.07
C TYR A 118 18.75 13.65 -6.10
N ARG A 119 19.85 14.33 -5.77
CA ARG A 119 20.63 15.14 -6.69
C ARG A 119 22.09 14.71 -6.59
N ASN A 120 22.71 14.48 -7.74
CA ASN A 120 24.11 14.01 -7.82
C ASN A 120 24.39 12.75 -6.96
N GLY A 121 23.41 11.85 -6.83
CA GLY A 121 23.53 10.61 -6.05
C GLY A 121 23.44 10.78 -4.54
N ARG A 122 23.02 11.96 -4.04
CA ARG A 122 22.80 12.23 -2.62
C ARG A 122 21.37 12.71 -2.38
N ALA A 123 20.76 12.26 -1.29
CA ALA A 123 19.51 12.83 -0.81
C ALA A 123 19.76 14.26 -0.32
N GLU A 124 19.17 15.25 -0.98
CA GLU A 124 19.33 16.67 -0.62
C GLU A 124 18.04 17.29 -0.08
N GLU A 125 16.88 16.83 -0.57
CA GLU A 125 15.57 17.39 -0.24
C GLU A 125 14.56 16.26 0.05
N HIS A 126 13.40 16.61 0.60
CA HIS A 126 12.28 15.67 0.78
C HIS A 126 11.06 16.17 0.03
N ARG A 127 10.44 15.28 -0.76
CA ARG A 127 9.20 15.56 -1.48
C ARG A 127 8.04 14.86 -0.79
N GLY A 128 7.04 15.65 -0.43
CA GLY A 128 5.76 15.15 0.05
C GLY A 128 4.78 14.95 -1.09
N GLU A 129 4.09 13.83 -1.12
CA GLU A 129 2.97 13.56 -2.01
C GLU A 129 1.71 13.25 -1.20
N ARG A 130 0.55 13.69 -1.70
CA ARG A 130 -0.75 13.37 -1.10
C ARG A 130 -1.73 12.89 -2.16
N ALA A 131 -2.45 11.82 -1.85
CA ALA A 131 -3.74 11.50 -2.44
C ALA A 131 -4.83 11.78 -1.39
N ARG A 132 -5.89 12.52 -1.74
CA ARG A 132 -6.94 12.87 -0.77
C ARG A 132 -7.95 11.75 -0.67
N VAL A 133 -8.38 11.46 0.55
CA VAL A 133 -9.50 10.55 0.79
C VAL A 133 -10.80 11.26 0.39
N GLU A 134 -11.63 10.57 -0.39
CA GLU A 134 -12.98 11.04 -0.70
C GLU A 134 -13.80 11.08 0.60
N PRO A 135 -14.43 12.21 0.95
CA PRO A 135 -15.21 12.33 2.19
C PRO A 135 -16.28 11.23 2.30
N GLY A 136 -16.35 10.57 3.46
CA GLY A 136 -17.31 9.50 3.72
C GLY A 136 -16.99 8.14 3.08
N SER A 137 -15.89 8.02 2.33
CA SER A 137 -15.49 6.74 1.72
C SER A 137 -14.65 5.84 2.63
N LEU A 138 -14.16 6.37 3.76
CA LEU A 138 -13.31 5.63 4.68
C LEU A 138 -14.12 4.55 5.42
N LEU A 139 -13.71 3.30 5.23
CA LEU A 139 -14.19 2.13 5.94
C LEU A 139 -13.06 1.55 6.79
N SER A 140 -13.36 1.23 8.05
CA SER A 140 -12.44 0.53 8.96
C SER A 140 -13.08 -0.77 9.42
N ARG A 141 -12.28 -1.84 9.47
CA ARG A 141 -12.74 -3.16 9.93
C ARG A 141 -11.64 -3.86 10.72
N SER A 142 -12.01 -4.42 11.86
CA SER A 142 -11.14 -5.32 12.63
C SER A 142 -11.44 -6.77 12.29
N PHE A 143 -10.41 -7.61 12.34
CA PHE A 143 -10.50 -9.04 12.05
C PHE A 143 -9.98 -9.86 13.24
N ASP A 144 -10.66 -10.98 13.50
CA ASP A 144 -10.22 -11.96 14.50
C ASP A 144 -9.16 -12.85 13.86
N GLY A 145 -7.91 -12.71 14.30
CA GLY A 145 -6.77 -13.46 13.76
C GLY A 145 -6.67 -14.92 14.22
N ARG A 146 -7.80 -15.57 14.55
CA ARG A 146 -7.81 -17.00 14.92
C ARG A 146 -7.53 -17.84 13.67
N PRO A 147 -6.67 -18.88 13.76
CA PRO A 147 -6.47 -19.81 12.66
C PRO A 147 -7.81 -20.40 12.23
N ALA A 148 -8.06 -20.49 10.92
CA ALA A 148 -9.21 -21.23 10.41
C ALA A 148 -9.11 -22.68 10.92
N GLN A 149 -10.13 -23.17 11.63
CA GLN A 149 -10.11 -24.53 12.16
C GLN A 149 -9.94 -25.52 11.00
N ALA A 150 -8.90 -26.36 11.08
CA ALA A 150 -8.66 -27.48 10.18
C ALA A 150 -9.82 -28.48 10.29
N GLY A 151 -10.83 -28.31 9.44
CA GLY A 151 -12.06 -29.10 9.47
C GLY A 151 -13.11 -28.62 8.47
N GLY A 152 -13.07 -27.35 8.08
CA GLY A 152 -13.77 -26.86 6.90
C GLY A 152 -12.72 -26.49 5.85
N GLY A 153 -12.65 -27.24 4.76
CA GLY A 153 -11.87 -26.81 3.60
C GLY A 153 -12.29 -25.39 3.26
N ALA A 154 -11.37 -24.43 3.41
CA ALA A 154 -11.59 -23.05 3.03
C ALA A 154 -11.68 -23.03 1.50
N ALA A 155 -12.86 -23.35 0.97
CA ALA A 155 -13.22 -22.93 -0.36
C ALA A 155 -13.14 -21.40 -0.30
N ALA A 156 -12.22 -20.83 -1.08
CA ALA A 156 -12.22 -19.41 -1.34
C ALA A 156 -13.67 -18.98 -1.67
N PRO A 157 -14.17 -17.86 -1.13
CA PRO A 157 -15.54 -17.45 -1.35
C PRO A 157 -15.77 -17.25 -2.85
N GLY A 158 -16.34 -18.26 -3.50
CA GLY A 158 -16.29 -18.41 -4.93
C GLY A 158 -17.12 -19.60 -5.39
N ARG A 159 -18.01 -19.35 -6.35
CA ARG A 159 -18.74 -20.41 -7.04
C ARG A 159 -17.70 -21.31 -7.75
N PRO A 160 -17.86 -22.66 -7.76
CA PRO A 160 -17.02 -23.52 -8.58
C PRO A 160 -16.97 -23.00 -10.03
N GLY A 161 -15.77 -22.69 -10.53
CA GLY A 161 -15.56 -22.14 -11.88
C GLY A 161 -15.54 -20.61 -12.01
N ALA A 162 -15.64 -19.85 -10.91
CA ALA A 162 -15.43 -18.41 -10.96
C ALA A 162 -13.97 -18.07 -11.34
N PRO A 163 -13.72 -17.07 -12.21
CA PRO A 163 -12.37 -16.70 -12.60
C PRO A 163 -11.60 -16.17 -11.38
N VAL A 164 -10.35 -16.63 -11.22
CA VAL A 164 -9.43 -16.07 -10.23
C VAL A 164 -8.88 -14.76 -10.76
N GLU A 165 -9.14 -13.68 -10.04
CA GLU A 165 -8.65 -12.36 -10.42
C GLU A 165 -7.31 -12.08 -9.75
N ARG A 166 -6.35 -11.70 -10.59
CA ARG A 166 -4.96 -11.48 -10.18
C ARG A 166 -4.67 -9.99 -10.11
N LEU A 167 -4.08 -9.57 -9.01
CA LEU A 167 -3.52 -8.24 -8.85
C LEU A 167 -2.04 -8.23 -9.23
N VAL A 168 -1.65 -7.24 -10.02
CA VAL A 168 -0.25 -6.93 -10.26
C VAL A 168 0.18 -5.94 -9.19
N LEU A 169 0.89 -6.45 -8.17
CA LEU A 169 1.46 -5.62 -7.12
C LEU A 169 2.83 -5.09 -7.56
N ASP A 170 3.08 -3.82 -7.29
CA ASP A 170 4.35 -3.15 -7.52
C ASP A 170 4.87 -2.57 -6.20
N PRO A 171 5.99 -3.08 -5.66
CA PRO A 171 6.83 -4.15 -6.23
C PRO A 171 6.25 -5.57 -6.00
N PRO A 172 6.61 -6.58 -6.83
CA PRO A 172 6.04 -7.93 -6.77
C PRO A 172 6.22 -8.66 -5.42
N GLN A 173 7.28 -8.32 -4.68
CA GLN A 173 7.58 -8.88 -3.35
C GLN A 173 6.45 -8.66 -2.34
N ALA A 174 5.62 -7.63 -2.54
CA ALA A 174 4.47 -7.37 -1.71
C ALA A 174 3.45 -8.53 -1.69
N GLN A 175 3.44 -9.40 -2.71
CA GLN A 175 2.61 -10.61 -2.72
C GLN A 175 2.96 -11.54 -1.55
N GLY A 176 4.26 -11.68 -1.27
CA GLY A 176 4.74 -12.48 -0.15
C GLY A 176 4.32 -11.88 1.20
N VAL A 177 4.31 -10.55 1.32
CA VAL A 177 3.83 -9.83 2.53
C VAL A 177 2.33 -10.03 2.70
N LEU A 178 1.56 -9.87 1.62
CA LEU A 178 0.12 -10.06 1.61
C LEU A 178 -0.27 -11.49 2.00
N GLY A 179 0.51 -12.47 1.58
CA GLY A 179 0.27 -13.88 1.88
C GLY A 179 0.36 -14.24 3.37
N HIS A 180 1.00 -13.40 4.20
CA HIS A 180 1.05 -13.62 5.65
C HIS A 180 -0.31 -13.43 6.34
N PHE A 181 -1.20 -12.61 5.76
CA PHE A 181 -2.47 -12.28 6.40
C PHE A 181 -3.52 -13.40 6.23
N PRO A 182 -4.48 -13.52 7.17
CA PRO A 182 -5.65 -14.38 7.00
C PRO A 182 -6.41 -14.14 5.69
N LEU A 183 -7.11 -15.15 5.19
CA LEU A 183 -7.76 -15.12 3.86
C LEU A 183 -8.79 -14.00 3.70
N ASP A 184 -9.57 -13.73 4.75
CA ASP A 184 -10.57 -12.65 4.76
C ASP A 184 -9.95 -11.25 4.77
N VAL A 185 -8.78 -11.11 5.39
CA VAL A 185 -7.95 -9.90 5.33
C VAL A 185 -7.38 -9.73 3.93
N GLN A 186 -6.84 -10.80 3.32
CA GLN A 186 -6.36 -10.76 1.93
C GLN A 186 -7.48 -10.37 0.95
N ASP A 187 -8.70 -10.90 1.11
CA ASP A 187 -9.84 -10.50 0.29
C ASP A 187 -10.16 -9.01 0.48
N PHE A 188 -10.31 -8.56 1.74
CA PHE A 188 -10.63 -7.17 2.05
C PHE A 188 -9.63 -6.18 1.44
N LEU A 189 -8.33 -6.48 1.55
CA LEU A 189 -7.29 -5.59 1.04
C LEU A 189 -7.27 -5.51 -0.49
N GLN A 190 -7.61 -6.59 -1.18
CA GLN A 190 -7.47 -6.69 -2.64
C GLN A 190 -8.74 -6.27 -3.40
N ARG A 191 -9.92 -6.51 -2.81
CA ARG A 191 -11.21 -6.36 -3.49
C ARG A 191 -11.44 -5.02 -4.19
N PRO A 192 -11.00 -3.86 -3.65
CA PRO A 192 -11.19 -2.57 -4.32
C PRO A 192 -10.43 -2.40 -5.64
N PHE A 193 -9.39 -3.21 -5.87
CA PHE A 193 -8.50 -3.05 -7.03
C PHE A 193 -8.84 -3.98 -8.20
N LEU A 194 -9.67 -5.00 -7.95
CA LEU A 194 -9.97 -6.05 -8.90
C LEU A 194 -10.69 -5.56 -10.16
N ALA A 195 -11.58 -4.57 -10.02
CA ALA A 195 -12.35 -4.02 -11.14
C ALA A 195 -11.48 -3.26 -12.16
N ASP A 196 -10.40 -2.62 -11.72
CA ASP A 196 -9.66 -1.66 -12.54
C ASP A 196 -8.47 -2.28 -13.30
N ARG A 197 -8.07 -3.53 -12.97
CA ARG A 197 -6.88 -4.23 -13.55
C ARG A 197 -5.60 -3.38 -13.62
N ARG A 198 -5.47 -2.41 -12.71
CA ARG A 198 -4.31 -1.51 -12.62
C ARG A 198 -3.19 -2.17 -11.85
N THR A 199 -1.97 -1.72 -12.13
CA THR A 199 -0.83 -1.95 -11.22
C THR A 199 -1.14 -1.27 -9.89
N VAL A 200 -1.04 -2.04 -8.81
CA VAL A 200 -1.30 -1.58 -7.45
C VAL A 200 0.04 -1.33 -6.76
N THR A 201 0.28 -0.08 -6.40
CA THR A 201 1.47 0.26 -5.60
C THR A 201 1.30 -0.30 -4.21
N ALA A 202 2.27 -1.09 -3.78
CA ALA A 202 2.32 -1.70 -2.47
C ALA A 202 3.51 -1.14 -1.69
N GLU A 203 3.24 -0.70 -0.47
CA GLU A 203 4.28 -0.29 0.47
C GLU A 203 4.01 -1.00 1.79
N TRP A 204 5.07 -1.45 2.44
CA TRP A 204 4.94 -2.21 3.67
C TRP A 204 6.09 -1.91 4.63
N TYR A 205 5.88 -2.34 5.85
CA TYR A 205 6.84 -2.28 6.92
C TYR A 205 6.60 -3.42 7.89
N TYR A 206 7.67 -3.96 8.46
CA TYR A 206 7.55 -4.90 9.56
C TYR A 206 8.73 -4.79 10.51
N GLU A 207 8.47 -5.12 11.77
CA GLU A 207 9.46 -5.23 12.83
C GLU A 207 9.27 -6.58 13.50
N GLU A 208 10.39 -7.21 13.84
CA GLU A 208 10.39 -8.42 14.66
C GLU A 208 10.91 -8.10 16.06
N THR A 209 10.18 -8.56 17.06
CA THR A 209 10.61 -8.56 18.45
C THR A 209 10.87 -10.01 18.84
N VAL A 210 12.10 -10.32 19.22
CA VAL A 210 12.47 -11.66 19.69
C VAL A 210 12.45 -11.66 21.22
N GLU A 211 11.52 -12.42 21.80
CA GLU A 211 11.44 -12.67 23.23
C GLU A 211 11.89 -14.10 23.58
N PRO A 212 12.22 -14.39 24.86
CA PRO A 212 12.68 -15.72 25.25
C PRO A 212 11.69 -16.86 24.93
N SER A 213 10.39 -16.57 24.97
CA SER A 213 9.29 -17.54 24.80
C SER A 213 8.62 -17.50 23.43
N HIS A 214 8.77 -16.42 22.67
CA HIS A 214 8.07 -16.22 21.40
C HIS A 214 8.74 -15.16 20.54
N THR A 215 8.40 -15.17 19.26
CA THR A 215 8.71 -14.09 18.32
C THR A 215 7.44 -13.31 18.04
N GLY A 216 7.49 -11.99 18.24
CA GLY A 216 6.50 -11.02 17.78
C GLY A 216 6.86 -10.46 16.42
N LEU A 217 5.89 -10.29 15.55
CA LEU A 217 6.03 -9.61 14.28
C LEU A 217 4.93 -8.57 14.16
N PHE A 218 5.33 -7.31 14.01
CA PHE A 218 4.44 -6.21 13.68
C PHE A 218 4.49 -5.98 12.17
N VAL A 219 3.33 -5.94 11.49
CA VAL A 219 3.27 -5.79 10.03
C VAL A 219 2.29 -4.69 9.65
N LEU A 220 2.74 -3.84 8.73
CA LEU A 220 1.95 -2.83 8.05
C LEU A 220 2.03 -3.09 6.54
N LEU A 221 0.89 -3.03 5.86
CA LEU A 221 0.83 -3.10 4.41
C LEU A 221 -0.18 -2.06 3.92
N CYS A 222 0.18 -1.31 2.89
CA CYS A 222 -0.67 -0.35 2.20
C CYS A 222 -0.64 -0.62 0.71
N LEU A 223 -1.82 -0.85 0.14
CA LEU A 223 -2.04 -1.02 -1.29
C LEU A 223 -2.75 0.22 -1.81
N SER A 224 -2.35 0.74 -2.95
CA SER A 224 -2.99 1.94 -3.50
C SER A 224 -2.88 2.07 -5.01
N THR A 225 -3.83 2.81 -5.57
CA THR A 225 -3.85 3.32 -6.94
C THR A 225 -4.16 4.82 -6.92
N ASP A 226 -4.51 5.39 -8.07
CA ASP A 226 -5.07 6.75 -8.17
C ASP A 226 -6.50 6.87 -7.62
N ARG A 227 -7.18 5.74 -7.35
CA ARG A 227 -8.61 5.71 -6.98
C ARG A 227 -8.93 5.04 -5.66
N HIS A 228 -8.07 4.12 -5.21
CA HIS A 228 -8.33 3.33 -4.02
C HIS A 228 -7.08 3.24 -3.16
N VAL A 229 -7.29 3.14 -1.85
CA VAL A 229 -6.27 2.74 -0.88
C VAL A 229 -6.87 1.70 0.05
N THR A 230 -6.11 0.66 0.33
CA THR A 230 -6.34 -0.23 1.46
C THR A 230 -5.08 -0.28 2.31
N ALA A 231 -5.25 -0.42 3.62
CA ALA A 231 -4.12 -0.56 4.54
C ALA A 231 -4.49 -1.52 5.66
N VAL A 232 -3.50 -2.22 6.20
CA VAL A 232 -3.63 -3.06 7.38
C VAL A 232 -2.50 -2.77 8.35
N GLU A 233 -2.84 -2.77 9.63
CA GLU A 233 -1.93 -2.95 10.75
C GLU A 233 -2.27 -4.28 11.44
N ALA A 234 -1.26 -5.10 11.71
CA ALA A 234 -1.47 -6.35 12.43
C ALA A 234 -0.24 -6.76 13.25
N ARG A 235 -0.48 -7.59 14.27
CA ARG A 235 0.57 -8.27 15.05
C ARG A 235 0.42 -9.77 14.90
N ARG A 236 1.53 -10.46 14.77
CA ARG A 236 1.62 -11.92 14.77
C ARG A 236 2.54 -12.36 15.89
N THR A 237 2.12 -13.35 16.66
CA THR A 237 2.98 -14.00 17.66
C THR A 237 3.21 -15.45 17.25
N LEU A 238 4.45 -15.92 17.37
CA LEU A 238 4.83 -17.30 17.12
C LEU A 238 5.59 -17.82 18.35
N ASP A 239 5.00 -18.78 19.06
CA ASP A 239 5.66 -19.39 20.21
C ASP A 239 6.97 -20.07 19.78
N ARG A 240 7.98 -20.06 20.64
CA ARG A 240 9.30 -20.61 20.31
C ARG A 240 9.19 -22.10 19.96
N GLY A 241 9.78 -22.48 18.82
CA GLY A 241 9.75 -23.85 18.33
C GLY A 241 8.41 -24.28 17.73
N ALA A 242 7.40 -23.41 17.72
CA ALA A 242 6.16 -23.65 17.00
C ALA A 242 6.37 -23.49 15.50
N THR A 243 5.58 -24.22 14.73
CA THR A 243 5.55 -24.13 13.28
C THR A 243 4.75 -22.88 12.84
N PRO A 244 5.01 -22.29 11.66
CA PRO A 244 4.34 -21.06 11.22
C PRO A 244 2.81 -21.12 11.20
N ASP A 245 2.21 -22.29 11.00
CA ASP A 245 0.75 -22.53 11.05
C ASP A 245 0.14 -22.32 12.45
N ARG A 246 0.96 -22.33 13.51
CA ARG A 246 0.54 -22.02 14.88
C ARG A 246 0.69 -20.55 15.23
N ALA A 247 1.12 -19.72 14.29
CA ALA A 247 1.19 -18.28 14.52
C ALA A 247 -0.21 -17.72 14.81
N ARG A 248 -0.29 -16.85 15.82
CA ARG A 248 -1.54 -16.19 16.20
C ARG A 248 -1.50 -14.75 15.72
N TRP A 249 -2.45 -14.40 14.85
CA TRP A 249 -2.68 -13.01 14.48
C TRP A 249 -3.57 -12.33 15.50
N GLN A 250 -3.23 -11.09 15.83
CA GLN A 250 -3.93 -10.27 16.80
C GLN A 250 -3.92 -8.82 16.33
N HIS A 251 -4.89 -8.04 16.80
CA HIS A 251 -4.98 -6.61 16.52
C HIS A 251 -4.99 -6.27 15.01
N ILE A 252 -5.59 -7.12 14.19
CA ILE A 252 -5.70 -6.85 12.75
C ILE A 252 -6.74 -5.76 12.55
N THR A 253 -6.28 -4.59 12.12
CA THR A 253 -7.15 -3.46 11.75
C THR A 253 -6.88 -3.09 10.32
N CYS A 254 -7.91 -3.19 9.48
CA CYS A 254 -7.85 -2.80 8.08
C CYS A 254 -8.64 -1.53 7.84
N HIS A 255 -8.17 -0.76 6.88
CA HIS A 255 -8.77 0.47 6.40
C HIS A 255 -8.88 0.42 4.88
N GLN A 256 -9.94 1.01 4.36
CA GLN A 256 -10.16 1.18 2.92
C GLN A 256 -10.73 2.57 2.68
N ALA A 257 -10.30 3.24 1.63
CA ALA A 257 -10.93 4.48 1.19
C ALA A 257 -10.86 4.63 -0.33
N ARG A 258 -11.75 5.46 -0.87
CA ARG A 258 -11.59 6.00 -2.22
C ARG A 258 -10.70 7.23 -2.17
N LEU A 259 -9.93 7.40 -3.24
CA LEU A 259 -9.05 8.54 -3.43
C LEU A 259 -9.63 9.44 -4.51
N THR A 260 -9.62 10.75 -4.28
CA THR A 260 -10.00 11.70 -5.32
C THR A 260 -8.87 11.77 -6.35
N PRO A 261 -9.18 11.61 -7.65
CA PRO A 261 -8.20 11.82 -8.72
C PRO A 261 -7.54 13.21 -8.59
N ARG A 262 -6.26 13.29 -8.93
CA ARG A 262 -5.52 14.55 -9.00
C ARG A 262 -6.06 15.44 -10.13
#